data_AF-A0A160VGL1-F1
#
_entry.id   AF-A0A160VGL1-F1
#
_cell.length_a   1.000
_cell.length_b   1.000
_cell.length_c   1.000
_cell.angle_alpha   90.00
_cell.angle_beta   90.00
_cell.angle_gamma   90.00
#
_symmetry.space_group_name_H-M   'P 1'
#
loop_
_entity.id
_entity.type
_entity.pdbx_description
1 polymer ?
#
loop_
_entity_poly.entity_id
_entity_poly.type
_entity_poly.pdbx_seq_one_letter_code
_entity_poly.pdbx_strand_id
1 'polypeptide(L)' 'MCLWAEKLTKTPGEMSKSDITILENAALSQDAISDAAQVVGYFNYINRIADGLGVDLEPEMK' A
#
# COMPACT_ATOMS: atom_id res chain seq x y z
N MET A 1 7.81 6.09 -4.83
CA MET A 1 6.81 5.02 -4.73
C MET A 1 6.87 4.28 -3.38
N CYS A 2 7.96 3.60 -3.02
CA CYS A 2 8.01 2.83 -1.76
C CYS A 2 7.78 3.67 -0.48
N LEU A 3 8.38 4.86 -0.38
CA LEU A 3 8.13 5.78 0.74
C LEU A 3 6.66 6.22 0.84
N TRP A 4 6.00 6.40 -0.30
CA TRP A 4 4.59 6.73 -0.35
C TRP A 4 3.72 5.55 0.09
N ALA A 5 4.04 4.33 -0.36
CA ALA A 5 3.36 3.12 0.07
C ALA A 5 3.51 2.87 1.58
N GLU A 6 4.71 3.08 2.11
CA GLU A 6 4.98 3.00 3.55
C GLU A 6 4.14 4.01 4.34
N LYS A 7 4.10 5.28 3.90
CA LYS A 7 3.26 6.32 4.52
C LYS A 7 1.78 5.93 4.48
N LEU A 8 1.28 5.48 3.32
CA LEU A 8 -0.10 5.05 3.16
C LEU A 8 -0.45 3.86 4.08
N THR A 9 0.50 2.97 4.36
CA THR A 9 0.33 1.86 5.31
C THR A 9 0.36 2.31 6.77
N LYS A 10 1.29 3.19 7.15
CA LYS A 10 1.51 3.56 8.56
C LYS A 10 0.60 4.69 9.03
N THR A 11 0.41 5.72 8.22
CA THR A 11 -0.35 6.93 8.58
C THR A 11 -1.30 7.36 7.46
N PRO A 12 -2.28 6.51 7.05
CA PRO A 12 -3.21 6.83 5.97
C PRO A 12 -4.03 8.12 6.22
N GLY A 13 -4.28 8.48 7.48
CA GLY A 13 -4.97 9.72 7.85
C GLY A 13 -4.16 11.00 7.64
N GLU A 14 -2.86 10.89 7.42
CA GLU A 14 -1.94 12.03 7.17
C GLU A 14 -1.63 12.21 5.67
N MET A 15 -2.28 11.42 4.81
CA MET A 15 -2.14 11.55 3.37
C MET A 15 -2.71 12.87 2.87
N SER A 16 -2.03 13.46 1.89
CA SER A 16 -2.35 14.77 1.36
C SER A 16 -2.14 14.83 -0.14
N LYS A 17 -2.63 15.89 -0.79
CA LYS A 17 -2.41 16.10 -2.23
C LYS A 17 -0.93 16.18 -2.61
N SER A 18 -0.06 16.69 -1.74
CA SER A 18 1.38 16.77 -2.03
C SER A 18 2.01 15.39 -2.18
N ASP A 19 1.50 14.38 -1.46
CA ASP A 19 1.99 13.01 -1.59
C ASP A 19 1.69 12.43 -2.98
N ILE A 20 0.57 12.84 -3.60
CA ILE A 20 0.21 12.45 -4.97
C ILE A 20 1.04 13.22 -5.98
N THR A 21 1.21 14.54 -5.80
CA THR A 21 2.04 15.37 -6.68
C THR A 21 3.49 14.90 -6.75
N ILE A 22 4.06 14.37 -5.65
CA ILE A 22 5.40 13.76 -5.67
C ILE A 22 5.45 12.55 -6.63
N LEU A 23 4.39 11.74 -6.70
CA LEU A 23 4.32 10.60 -7.62
C LEU A 23 4.11 11.05 -9.07
N GLU A 24 3.26 12.04 -9.30
CA GLU A 24 3.07 12.63 -10.64
C GLU A 24 4.38 13.22 -11.18
N ASN A 25 5.13 13.93 -10.33
CA ASN A 25 6.45 14.48 -10.66
C ASN A 25 7.50 13.38 -10.94
N ALA A 26 7.28 12.18 -10.41
CA ALA A 26 8.06 10.99 -10.74
C ALA A 26 7.55 10.27 -12.02
N ALA A 27 6.70 10.93 -12.81
CA ALA A 27 6.09 10.46 -14.06
C ALA A 27 5.14 9.26 -13.91
N LEU A 28 4.55 9.04 -12.72
CA LEU A 28 3.46 8.09 -12.59
C LEU A 28 2.16 8.72 -13.10
N SER A 29 1.40 7.97 -13.91
CA SER A 29 0.04 8.35 -14.29
C SER A 29 -0.93 8.19 -13.11
N GLN A 30 -2.06 8.89 -13.18
CA GLN A 30 -3.13 8.75 -12.19
C GLN A 30 -3.64 7.30 -12.09
N ASP A 31 -3.73 6.60 -13.22
CA ASP A 31 -4.10 5.18 -13.25
C ASP A 31 -3.07 4.32 -12.50
N ALA A 32 -1.77 4.55 -12.73
CA ALA A 32 -0.71 3.82 -12.03
C ALA A 32 -0.69 4.11 -10.52
N ILE A 33 -1.02 5.33 -10.11
CA ILE A 33 -1.14 5.71 -8.69
C ILE A 33 -2.36 5.00 -8.08
N SER A 34 -3.48 4.93 -8.79
CA SER A 34 -4.68 4.21 -8.36
C SER A 34 -4.41 2.71 -8.20
N ASP A 35 -3.73 2.09 -9.16
CA ASP A 35 -3.34 0.68 -9.10
C ASP A 35 -2.42 0.42 -7.90
N ALA A 36 -1.41 1.28 -7.70
CA ALA A 36 -0.53 1.17 -6.54
C ALA A 36 -1.29 1.30 -5.21
N ALA A 37 -2.25 2.23 -5.11
CA ALA A 37 -3.08 2.40 -3.91
C ALA A 37 -3.89 1.14 -3.60
N GLN A 38 -4.48 0.51 -4.63
CA GLN A 38 -5.25 -0.71 -4.50
C GLN A 38 -4.38 -1.89 -4.05
N VAL A 39 -3.18 -2.05 -4.63
CA VAL A 39 -2.24 -3.10 -4.22
C VAL A 39 -1.80 -2.92 -2.78
N VAL A 40 -1.40 -1.71 -2.39
CA VAL A 40 -1.00 -1.40 -1.00
C VAL A 40 -2.17 -1.65 -0.04
N GLY A 41 -3.37 -1.23 -0.40
CA GLY A 41 -4.59 -1.46 0.36
C GLY A 41 -4.94 -2.94 0.53
N TYR A 42 -4.80 -3.73 -0.54
CA TYR A 42 -5.03 -5.17 -0.52
C TYR A 42 -4.07 -5.89 0.44
N PHE A 43 -2.77 -5.58 0.38
CA PHE A 43 -1.80 -6.17 1.32
C PHE A 43 -2.05 -5.73 2.76
N ASN A 44 -2.40 -4.47 2.97
CA ASN A 44 -2.81 -3.96 4.27
C ASN A 44 -4.03 -4.73 4.82
N TYR A 45 -5.00 -5.09 3.98
CA TYR A 45 -6.14 -5.90 4.37
C TYR A 45 -5.73 -7.34 4.68
N ILE A 46 -5.06 -8.04 3.75
CA ILE A 46 -4.76 -9.47 3.91
C ILE A 46 -3.81 -9.72 5.08
N ASN A 47 -2.83 -8.84 5.33
CA ASN A 47 -1.93 -8.97 6.48
C ASN A 47 -2.72 -8.87 7.80
N ARG A 48 -3.74 -8.00 7.88
CA ARG A 48 -4.59 -7.92 9.07
C ARG A 48 -5.43 -9.17 9.27
N ILE A 49 -5.90 -9.79 8.20
CA ILE A 49 -6.65 -11.04 8.28
C ILE A 49 -5.71 -12.19 8.67
N ALA A 50 -4.58 -12.32 8.00
CA ALA A 50 -3.62 -13.40 8.24
C ALA A 50 -2.99 -13.30 9.62
N ASP A 51 -2.31 -12.19 9.91
CA ASP A 51 -1.61 -12.01 11.19
C ASP A 51 -2.59 -11.82 12.35
N GLY A 52 -3.70 -11.11 12.12
CA GLY A 52 -4.67 -10.80 13.16
C GLY A 52 -5.55 -11.97 13.58
N LEU A 53 -5.74 -12.97 12.70
CA LEU A 53 -6.46 -14.20 13.03
C LEU A 53 -5.53 -15.41 13.25
N GLY A 54 -4.21 -15.23 13.09
CA GLY A 54 -3.23 -16.30 13.25
C GLY A 54 -3.27 -17.35 12.14
N VAL A 55 -3.56 -16.94 10.90
CA VAL A 55 -3.52 -17.80 9.73
C VAL A 55 -2.06 -18.14 9.43
N ASP A 56 -1.74 -19.42 9.42
CA ASP A 56 -0.42 -19.89 9.00
C ASP A 56 -0.21 -19.64 7.50
N LEU A 57 1.02 -19.30 7.14
CA LEU A 57 1.44 -19.33 5.74
C LEU A 57 1.33 -20.76 5.20
N GLU A 58 0.90 -20.87 3.95
CA GLU A 58 0.96 -22.14 3.21
C GLU A 58 2.38 -22.73 3.29
N PRO A 59 2.53 -24.06 3.39
CA PRO A 59 3.83 -24.70 3.57
C PRO A 59 4.90 -24.30 2.55
N GLU A 60 4.51 -23.95 1.32
CA GLU A 60 5.40 -23.52 0.24
C GLU A 60 5.92 -22.09 0.39
N MET A 61 5.33 -21.29 1.29
CA MET A 61 5.70 -19.90 1.56
C MET A 61 6.49 -19.72 2.87
N LYS A 62 6.82 -20.81 3.57
CA LYS A 62 7.70 -20.79 4.75
C LYS A 62 9.19 -20.77 4.40
#